data_AF-A0A512RT61-F1
#
_entry.id   AF-A0A512RT61-F1
#
_cell.length_a   1.000
_cell.length_b   1.000
_cell.length_c   1.000
_cell.angle_alpha   90.00
_cell.angle_beta   90.00
_cell.angle_gamma   90.00
#
_symmetry.space_group_name_H-M   'P 1'
#
loop_
_entity.id
_entity.type
_entity.pdbx_description
1 polymer ?
#
loop_
_entity_poly.entity_id
_entity_poly.type
_entity_poly.pdbx_seq_one_letter_code
_entity_poly.pdbx_strand_id
1 'polypeptide(L)'
;MFYFSLLGFAIYFCKDSINGRSIAKRILKMQVVDNRTGRPASPLQCVVRNLFCILWPVEVLVTFGSPDRRIGDMVAGTRVDEFDPANVAQGKSSLKMLITGLLFAYGVILLITMVMALLTPSLPA
;
A
#
# COMPACT_ATOMS: atom_id res chain seq x y z
N MET A 1 -1.06 -11.38 -22.04
CA MET A 1 -1.70 -10.11 -21.62
C MET A 1 -2.02 -10.10 -20.12
N PHE A 2 -2.76 -11.09 -19.60
CA PHE A 2 -3.18 -11.15 -18.18
C PHE A 2 -2.06 -10.94 -17.14
N TYR A 3 -0.95 -11.68 -17.21
CA TYR A 3 0.16 -11.54 -16.26
C TYR A 3 0.84 -10.16 -16.28
N PHE A 4 0.85 -9.49 -17.43
CA PHE A 4 1.41 -8.14 -17.56
C PHE A 4 0.53 -7.12 -16.84
N SER A 5 -0.79 -7.29 -16.90
CA SER A 5 -1.74 -6.49 -16.14
C SER A 5 -1.59 -6.70 -14.63
N LEU A 6 -1.39 -7.94 -14.16
CA LEU A 6 -1.13 -8.23 -12.74
C LEU A 6 0.14 -7.55 -12.23
N LEU A 7 1.19 -7.51 -13.05
CA LEU A 7 2.41 -6.78 -12.73
C LEU A 7 2.15 -5.27 -12.60
N GLY A 8 1.34 -4.70 -13.51
CA GLY A 8 0.92 -3.30 -13.42
C GLY A 8 0.19 -2.97 -12.12
N PHE A 9 -0.72 -3.84 -11.68
CA PHE A 9 -1.38 -3.69 -10.38
C PHE A 9 -0.40 -3.83 -9.22
N ALA A 10 0.50 -4.80 -9.23
CA ALA A 10 1.50 -4.96 -8.17
C ALA A 10 2.37 -3.70 -8.01
N ILE A 11 2.80 -3.10 -9.13
CA ILE A 11 3.54 -1.83 -9.13
C ILE A 11 2.67 -0.70 -8.55
N TYR A 12 1.38 -0.65 -8.90
CA TYR A 12 0.45 0.33 -8.35
C TYR A 12 0.33 0.24 -6.81
N PHE A 13 0.20 -0.96 -6.26
CA PHE A 13 0.17 -1.15 -4.80
C PHE A 13 1.53 -0.82 -4.15
N CYS A 14 2.64 -0.97 -4.87
CA CYS A 14 3.98 -0.57 -4.40
C CYS A 14 4.33 0.90 -4.61
N LYS A 15 3.42 1.75 -5.13
CA LYS A 15 3.71 3.17 -5.44
C LYS A 15 4.24 3.99 -4.26
N ASP A 16 3.91 3.59 -3.03
CA ASP A 16 4.31 4.26 -1.78
C ASP A 16 5.53 3.59 -1.10
N SER A 17 6.07 2.50 -1.64
CA SER A 17 7.14 1.72 -1.01
C SER A 17 8.51 2.44 -1.00
N ILE A 18 8.67 3.50 -1.80
CA ILE A 18 9.90 4.31 -1.83
C ILE A 18 9.81 5.37 -0.73
N ASN A 19 10.46 5.11 0.41
CA ASN A 19 10.50 5.97 1.60
C ASN A 19 9.11 6.36 2.14
N GLY A 20 8.09 5.53 1.97
CA GLY A 20 6.73 5.85 2.40
C GLY A 20 6.08 6.99 1.59
N ARG A 21 6.56 7.27 0.36
CA ARG A 21 6.09 8.41 -0.46
C ARG A 21 5.92 8.02 -1.93
N SER A 22 4.69 8.11 -2.42
CA SER A 22 4.40 8.16 -3.86
C SER A 22 4.67 9.55 -4.44
N ILE A 23 4.67 9.63 -5.78
CA ILE A 23 4.88 10.87 -6.54
C ILE A 23 3.93 11.98 -6.06
N ALA A 24 2.63 11.68 -5.92
CA ALA A 24 1.65 12.64 -5.42
C ALA A 24 1.98 13.14 -4.00
N LYS A 25 2.41 12.25 -3.10
CA LYS A 25 2.79 12.62 -1.72
C LYS A 25 4.09 13.42 -1.66
N ARG A 26 4.97 13.28 -2.65
CA ARG A 26 6.15 14.15 -2.79
C ARG A 26 5.74 15.58 -3.12
N ILE A 27 4.82 15.75 -4.06
CA ILE A 27 4.26 17.06 -4.45
C ILE A 27 3.52 17.69 -3.26
N LEU A 28 2.69 16.92 -2.57
CA LEU A 28 1.89 17.37 -1.42
C LEU A 28 2.69 17.52 -0.11
N LYS A 29 4.01 17.30 -0.13
CA LYS A 29 4.85 17.30 1.08
C LYS A 29 4.29 16.44 2.22
N MET A 30 3.76 15.26 1.89
CA MET A 30 3.27 14.28 2.86
C MET A 30 4.17 13.04 2.86
N GLN A 31 4.21 12.34 3.98
CA GLN A 31 4.91 11.08 4.12
C GLN A 31 4.14 10.10 4.99
N VAL A 32 4.30 8.83 4.66
CA VAL A 32 3.73 7.73 5.43
C VAL A 32 4.79 7.28 6.41
N VAL A 33 4.48 7.38 7.68
CA VAL A 33 5.37 7.00 8.78
C VAL A 33 4.76 5.86 9.58
N ASP A 34 5.62 5.04 10.14
CA ASP A 34 5.25 4.03 11.13
C ASP A 34 4.83 4.75 12.41
N ASN A 35 3.65 4.44 12.93
CA ASN A 35 3.07 5.11 14.10
C ASN A 35 3.85 4.85 15.39
N ARG A 36 4.59 3.74 15.48
CA ARG A 36 5.36 3.35 16.67
C ARG A 36 6.77 3.94 16.66
N THR A 37 7.39 4.01 15.49
CA THR A 37 8.80 4.42 15.36
C THR A 37 9.01 5.83 14.82
N GLY A 38 7.98 6.44 14.22
CA GLY A 38 8.09 7.74 13.55
C GLY A 38 8.97 7.73 12.29
N ARG A 39 9.45 6.56 11.87
CA ARG A 39 10.30 6.38 10.69
C ARG A 39 9.44 6.17 9.44
N PRO A 40 10.01 6.36 8.23
CA PRO A 40 9.31 6.06 6.99
C PRO A 40 8.77 4.63 7.00
N ALA A 41 7.51 4.46 6.58
CA ALA A 41 6.88 3.15 6.53
C ALA A 41 7.65 2.18 5.62
N SER A 42 7.75 0.93 6.06
CA SER A 42 8.39 -0.12 5.28
C SER A 42 7.57 -0.47 4.03
N PRO A 43 8.20 -1.01 2.97
CA PRO A 43 7.48 -1.45 1.77
C PRO A 43 6.33 -2.43 2.05
N LEU A 44 6.49 -3.33 3.03
CA LEU A 44 5.43 -4.25 3.42
C LEU A 44 4.24 -3.53 4.07
N GLN A 45 4.50 -2.56 4.97
CA GLN A 45 3.44 -1.73 5.55
C GLN A 45 2.70 -0.93 4.47
N CYS A 46 3.44 -0.37 3.50
CA CYS A 46 2.84 0.33 2.36
C CYS A 46 1.94 -0.58 1.52
N VAL A 47 2.36 -1.83 1.25
CA VAL A 47 1.56 -2.80 0.49
C VAL A 47 0.33 -3.24 1.27
N VAL A 48 0.49 -3.62 2.55
CA VAL A 48 -0.63 -4.00 3.41
C VAL A 48 -1.65 -2.88 3.47
N ARG A 49 -1.22 -1.63 3.70
CA ARG A 49 -2.13 -0.49 3.67
C ARG A 49 -2.83 -0.35 2.33
N ASN A 50 -2.08 -0.41 1.22
CA ASN A 50 -2.66 -0.17 -0.09
C ASN A 50 -3.63 -1.28 -0.50
N LEU A 51 -3.50 -2.50 0.03
CA LEU A 51 -4.46 -3.59 -0.19
C LEU A 51 -5.86 -3.22 0.35
N PHE A 52 -5.93 -2.50 1.46
CA PHE A 52 -7.19 -1.99 2.01
C PHE A 52 -7.84 -0.88 1.17
N CYS A 53 -7.13 -0.28 0.21
CA CYS A 53 -7.76 0.66 -0.74
C CYS A 53 -8.85 0.00 -1.60
N ILE A 54 -8.89 -1.34 -1.71
CA ILE A 54 -10.03 -2.04 -2.35
C ILE A 54 -11.32 -1.78 -1.57
N LEU A 55 -11.23 -1.63 -0.25
CA LEU A 55 -12.32 -1.29 0.65
C LEU A 55 -12.55 0.23 0.76
N TRP A 56 -12.03 1.01 -0.18
CA TRP A 56 -12.18 2.48 -0.26
C TRP A 56 -13.56 3.02 0.18
N PRO A 57 -14.71 2.46 -0.26
CA PRO A 57 -16.02 3.00 0.13
C PRO A 57 -16.28 2.85 1.64
N VAL A 58 -15.86 1.72 2.21
CA VAL A 58 -15.96 1.45 3.64
C VAL A 58 -14.96 2.31 4.42
N GLU A 59 -13.75 2.49 3.88
CA GLU A 59 -12.75 3.38 4.49
C GLU A 59 -13.26 4.82 4.58
N VAL A 60 -13.94 5.33 3.55
CA VAL A 60 -14.53 6.68 3.57
C VAL A 60 -15.53 6.82 4.71
N LEU A 61 -16.41 5.84 4.89
CA LEU A 61 -17.38 5.85 6.00
C LEU A 61 -16.69 5.85 7.37
N VAL A 62 -15.65 5.04 7.55
CA VAL A 62 -14.90 5.00 8.81
C VAL A 62 -14.07 6.25 9.04
N THR A 63 -13.55 6.88 7.98
CA THR A 63 -12.75 8.11 8.07
C THR A 63 -13.58 9.28 8.60
N PHE A 64 -14.91 9.29 8.44
CA PHE A 64 -15.77 10.30 9.09
C PHE A 64 -15.71 10.25 10.62
N GLY A 65 -15.47 9.08 11.21
CA GLY A 65 -15.31 8.93 12.67
C GLY A 65 -13.87 9.02 13.15
N SER A 66 -12.89 8.91 12.25
CA SER A 66 -11.45 8.93 12.59
C SER A 66 -10.66 9.52 11.41
N PRO A 67 -10.61 10.85 11.28
CA PRO A 67 -10.06 11.52 10.10
C PRO A 67 -8.55 11.32 9.92
N ASP A 68 -7.83 11.08 11.01
CA ASP A 68 -6.36 10.98 10.99
C ASP A 68 -5.85 9.63 10.49
N ARG A 69 -6.66 8.57 10.54
CA ARG A 69 -6.21 7.20 10.22
C ARG A 69 -7.30 6.38 9.54
N ARG A 70 -6.99 5.87 8.34
CA ARG A 70 -7.86 4.94 7.60
C ARG A 70 -7.75 3.53 8.18
N ILE A 71 -8.65 2.63 7.78
CA ILE A 71 -8.58 1.20 8.16
C ILE A 71 -7.22 0.61 7.76
N GLY A 72 -6.77 0.86 6.54
CA GLY A 72 -5.43 0.43 6.12
C GLY A 72 -4.30 1.00 6.97
N ASP A 73 -4.40 2.25 7.44
CA ASP A 73 -3.39 2.88 8.32
C ASP A 73 -3.43 2.28 9.73
N MET A 74 -4.62 1.91 10.21
CA MET A 74 -4.82 1.22 11.49
C MET A 74 -4.19 -0.18 11.47
N VAL A 75 -4.47 -0.97 10.42
CA VAL A 75 -3.97 -2.33 10.28
C VAL A 75 -2.46 -2.37 10.02
N ALA A 76 -1.95 -1.49 9.13
CA ALA A 76 -0.52 -1.42 8.84
C ALA A 76 0.30 -0.77 9.97
N GLY A 77 -0.37 -0.20 10.99
CA GLY A 77 0.29 0.53 12.06
C GLY A 77 1.00 1.79 11.57
N THR A 78 0.46 2.41 10.51
CA THR A 78 1.03 3.62 9.90
C THR A 78 0.13 4.84 10.12
N ARG A 79 0.67 6.02 9.82
CA ARG A 79 -0.09 7.26 9.71
C ARG A 79 0.50 8.12 8.59
N VAL A 80 -0.29 9.05 8.08
CA VAL A 80 0.18 10.07 7.14
C VAL A 80 0.53 11.32 7.94
N ASP A 81 1.73 11.83 7.71
CA ASP A 81 2.27 13.00 8.39
C ASP A 81 2.81 13.99 7.36
N GLU A 82 2.99 15.24 7.76
CA GLU A 82 3.71 16.20 6.95
C GLU A 82 5.19 15.80 6.83
N PHE A 83 5.71 15.88 5.61
CA PHE A 83 7.10 15.57 5.34
C PHE A 83 7.97 16.75 5.75
N ASP A 84 8.68 16.59 6.86
CA ASP A 84 9.75 17.48 7.27
C ASP A 84 11.10 16.75 7.19
N PRO A 85 12.01 17.16 6.28
CA PRO A 85 13.33 16.54 6.15
C PRO A 85 14.20 16.69 7.40
N ALA A 86 13.90 17.61 8.32
CA ALA A 86 14.61 17.78 9.59
C ALA A 86 14.09 16.85 10.70
N ASN A 87 12.80 16.52 10.69
CA ASN A 87 12.15 15.74 11.76
C ASN A 87 12.00 14.25 11.44
N VAL A 88 12.03 13.83 10.17
CA VAL A 88 11.86 12.41 9.81
C VAL A 88 13.19 11.77 9.47
N ALA A 89 13.66 10.88 10.34
CA ALA A 89 14.83 10.05 10.10
C ALA A 89 14.63 9.19 8.84
N GLN A 90 15.27 9.57 7.73
CA GLN A 90 15.09 8.85 6.47
C GLN A 90 15.76 7.48 6.51
N GLY A 91 14.94 6.44 6.63
CA GLY A 91 15.38 5.08 6.37
C GLY A 91 15.73 4.92 4.89
N LYS A 92 16.93 4.40 4.58
CA LYS A 92 17.28 4.01 3.22
C LYS A 92 16.38 2.84 2.82
N SER A 93 15.41 3.09 1.93
CA SER A 93 14.67 2.01 1.29
C SER A 93 15.65 1.15 0.50
N SER A 94 15.95 -0.04 1.05
CA SER A 94 16.86 -0.99 0.42
C SER A 94 16.16 -1.64 -0.77
N LEU A 95 16.88 -1.84 -1.88
CA LEU A 95 16.35 -2.51 -3.07
C LEU A 95 15.72 -3.88 -2.73
N LYS A 96 16.32 -4.62 -1.80
CA LYS A 96 15.78 -5.88 -1.27
C LYS A 96 14.38 -5.73 -0.63
N MET A 97 14.14 -4.63 0.09
CA MET A 97 12.83 -4.35 0.70
C MET A 97 11.78 -3.98 -0.34
N LEU A 98 12.18 -3.28 -1.41
CA LEU A 98 11.28 -2.98 -2.53
C LEU A 98 10.90 -4.24 -3.30
N ILE A 99 11.88 -5.10 -3.62
CA ILE A 99 11.65 -6.37 -4.32
C ILE A 99 10.74 -7.28 -3.49
N THR A 100 11.00 -7.42 -2.19
CA THR A 100 10.15 -8.24 -1.30
C THR A 100 8.71 -7.71 -1.21
N GLY A 101 8.53 -6.39 -1.12
CA GLY A 101 7.19 -5.78 -1.19
C GLY A 101 6.48 -6.05 -2.52
N LEU A 102 7.20 -5.98 -3.64
CA LEU A 102 6.64 -6.23 -4.97
C LEU A 102 6.25 -7.70 -5.16
N LEU A 103 7.10 -8.64 -4.74
CA LEU A 103 6.80 -10.07 -4.79
C LEU A 103 5.60 -10.41 -3.91
N PHE A 104 5.51 -9.82 -2.73
CA PHE A 104 4.36 -9.99 -1.84
C PHE A 104 3.07 -9.46 -2.48
N ALA A 105 3.09 -8.24 -3.03
CA ALA A 105 1.94 -7.67 -3.72
C ALA A 105 1.49 -8.54 -4.91
N TYR A 106 2.43 -9.01 -5.74
CA TYR A 106 2.14 -9.88 -6.86
C TYR A 106 1.52 -11.21 -6.41
N GLY A 107 2.07 -11.84 -5.36
CA GLY A 107 1.53 -13.08 -4.79
C GLY A 107 0.10 -12.91 -4.25
N VAL A 108 -0.19 -11.82 -3.55
CA VAL A 108 -1.54 -11.51 -3.04
C VAL A 108 -2.53 -11.31 -4.18
N ILE A 109 -2.17 -10.55 -5.21
CA ILE A 109 -3.05 -10.31 -6.37
C ILE A 109 -3.30 -11.62 -7.11
N LEU A 110 -2.27 -12.44 -7.32
CA LEU A 110 -2.41 -13.75 -7.96
C LEU A 110 -3.38 -14.64 -7.18
N LEU A 111 -3.23 -14.71 -5.85
CA LEU A 111 -4.13 -15.46 -4.97
C LEU A 111 -5.58 -14.98 -5.09
N ILE A 112 -5.81 -13.66 -5.04
CA ILE A 112 -7.15 -13.08 -5.21
C ILE A 112 -7.73 -13.49 -6.57
N THR A 113 -6.95 -13.39 -7.66
CA THR A 113 -7.45 -13.78 -8.99
C THR A 113 -7.72 -15.27 -9.11
N MET A 114 -6.93 -16.12 -8.47
CA MET A 114 -7.14 -17.56 -8.45
C MET A 114 -8.42 -17.93 -7.69
N VAL A 115 -8.64 -17.30 -6.53
CA VAL A 115 -9.87 -17.48 -5.74
C VAL A 115 -11.09 -17.01 -6.53
N MET A 116 -11.01 -15.85 -7.18
CA MET A 116 -12.10 -15.37 -8.04
C MET A 116 -12.37 -16.31 -9.21
N ALA A 117 -11.33 -16.84 -9.86
CA ALA A 117 -11.48 -17.81 -10.94
C ALA A 117 -12.13 -19.13 -10.48
N LEU A 118 -11.88 -19.57 -9.24
CA LEU A 118 -12.51 -20.74 -8.64
C LEU A 118 -14.00 -20.47 -8.29
N LEU A 119 -14.31 -19.25 -7.86
CA LEU A 119 -15.66 -18.83 -7.47
C LEU A 119 -16.56 -18.49 -8.66
N THR A 120 -15.98 -18.11 -9.80
CA THR A 120 -16.73 -18.00 -11.05
C THR A 120 -16.87 -19.40 -11.65
N PRO A 121 -18.07 -20.01 -11.68
CA PRO A 121 -18.28 -21.16 -12.54
C PRO A 121 -17.91 -20.73 -13.95
N SER A 122 -17.09 -21.51 -14.64
CA SER A 122 -16.72 -21.27 -16.04
C SER A 122 -17.99 -20.98 -16.83
N LEU A 123 -18.23 -19.70 -17.17
CA LEU A 123 -19.26 -19.34 -18.13
C LEU A 123 -18.94 -20.12 -19.40
N PRO A 124 -19.77 -21.08 -19.83
CA PRO A 124 -19.60 -21.66 -21.15
C PRO A 124 -19.69 -20.51 -22.15
N ALA A 125 -18.68 -20.44 -23.02
CA ALA A 125 -18.56 -19.45 -24.09
C ALA A 125 -19.79 -19.44 -25.01
#